data_AF-A0A9D4YSV9-F1
#
_entry.id   AF-A0A9D4YSV9-F1
#
_cell.length_a   1.000
_cell.length_b   1.000
_cell.length_c   1.000
_cell.angle_alpha   90.00
_cell.angle_beta   90.00
_cell.angle_gamma   90.00
#
_symmetry.space_group_name_H-M   'P 1'
#
loop_
_entity.id
_entity.type
_entity.pdbx_description
1 polymer ?
#
loop_
_entity_poly.entity_id
_entity_poly.type
_entity_poly.pdbx_seq_one_letter_code
_entity_poly.pdbx_strand_id
1 'polypeptide(L)'
;MTAARPAARPHGPVLTPQVVLHDRANLVVLPVMGCMVLAGLMGYIDTMLVTKAFVAYIVGDLVWLLLEPRAVPSRPRVIMAHHVATILLLQIPLKHPQLGRYTCMDGLIEWNTFFLIARRQFPRYYRTFNSMYWATFYPLRLVLFPLLLPLFWNEMQNGYAWWETAAVMGTQLSLVAFNCWFLIASWMRRR
;
A
#
# COMPACT_ATOMS: atom_id res chain seq x y z
N MET A 1 -5.12 -6.77 -50.54
CA MET A 1 -4.06 -6.96 -49.52
C MET A 1 -4.28 -5.95 -48.41
N THR A 2 -4.98 -6.36 -47.35
CA THR A 2 -5.23 -5.53 -46.16
C THR A 2 -3.95 -5.46 -45.34
N ALA A 3 -3.31 -4.29 -45.30
CA ALA A 3 -2.14 -4.05 -44.48
C ALA A 3 -2.48 -4.31 -43.01
N ALA A 4 -1.79 -5.28 -42.40
CA ALA A 4 -1.92 -5.58 -41.00
C ALA A 4 -1.59 -4.32 -40.18
N ARG A 5 -2.53 -3.86 -39.36
CA ARG A 5 -2.28 -2.79 -38.39
C ARG A 5 -1.08 -3.18 -37.53
N PRO A 6 -0.08 -2.30 -37.36
CA PRO A 6 1.05 -2.60 -36.49
C PRO A 6 0.53 -2.87 -35.08
N ALA A 7 0.99 -3.98 -34.48
CA ALA A 7 0.68 -4.34 -33.11
C ALA A 7 0.98 -3.14 -32.20
N ALA A 8 -0.02 -2.73 -31.40
CA ALA A 8 0.14 -1.66 -30.44
C ALA A 8 1.38 -1.93 -29.58
N ARG A 9 2.30 -0.96 -29.50
CA ARG A 9 3.50 -1.06 -28.65
C ARG A 9 3.04 -1.44 -27.23
N PRO A 10 3.75 -2.36 -26.54
CA PRO A 10 3.41 -2.69 -25.17
C PRO A 10 3.41 -1.41 -24.33
N HIS A 11 2.25 -1.07 -23.77
CA HIS A 11 2.12 0.07 -22.87
C HIS A 11 2.69 -0.33 -21.51
N GLY A 12 4.00 -0.14 -21.30
CA GLY A 12 4.63 -0.30 -20.00
C GLY A 12 6.15 -0.43 -20.06
N PRO A 13 6.87 -0.08 -18.98
CA PRO A 13 8.30 -0.33 -18.87
C PRO A 13 8.57 -1.85 -18.91
N VAL A 14 9.66 -2.26 -19.57
CA VAL A 14 10.14 -3.63 -19.52
C VAL A 14 10.53 -3.95 -18.08
N LEU A 15 9.84 -4.91 -17.47
CA LEU A 15 10.10 -5.31 -16.08
C LEU A 15 11.28 -6.27 -16.02
N THR A 16 12.16 -6.06 -15.04
CA THR A 16 13.25 -7.01 -14.77
C THR A 16 12.67 -8.31 -14.17
N PRO A 17 13.37 -9.45 -14.28
CA PRO A 17 12.92 -10.70 -13.67
C PRO A 17 12.67 -10.59 -12.16
N GLN A 18 13.49 -9.79 -11.45
CA GLN A 18 13.36 -9.51 -10.03
C GLN A 18 12.03 -8.81 -9.71
N VAL A 19 11.67 -7.79 -10.50
CA VAL A 19 10.39 -7.08 -10.35
C VAL A 19 9.22 -8.02 -10.65
N VAL A 20 9.33 -8.86 -11.68
CA VAL A 20 8.26 -9.82 -12.01
C VAL A 20 8.03 -10.81 -10.89
N LEU A 21 9.09 -11.35 -10.28
CA LEU A 21 8.97 -12.32 -9.19
C LEU A 21 8.30 -11.68 -7.95
N HIS A 22 8.78 -10.52 -7.53
CA HIS A 22 8.25 -9.79 -6.38
C HIS A 22 6.81 -9.33 -6.59
N ASP A 23 6.50 -8.78 -7.76
CA ASP A 23 5.13 -8.38 -8.12
C ASP A 23 4.19 -9.61 -8.11
N ARG A 24 4.62 -10.78 -8.60
CA ARG A 24 3.80 -12.01 -8.59
C ARG A 24 3.53 -12.54 -7.19
N ALA A 25 4.51 -12.51 -6.30
CA ALA A 25 4.31 -12.86 -4.90
C ALA A 25 3.26 -11.93 -4.27
N ASN A 26 3.39 -10.63 -4.51
CA ASN A 26 2.45 -9.63 -4.01
C ASN A 26 1.04 -9.75 -4.62
N LEU A 27 0.91 -10.17 -5.88
CA LEU A 27 -0.41 -10.46 -6.47
C LEU A 27 -1.15 -11.62 -5.80
N VAL A 28 -0.46 -12.48 -5.07
CA VAL A 28 -1.08 -13.54 -4.26
C VAL A 28 -1.37 -13.05 -2.84
N VAL A 29 -0.41 -12.37 -2.21
CA VAL A 29 -0.51 -11.97 -0.80
C VAL A 29 -1.48 -10.80 -0.62
N LEU A 30 -1.43 -9.77 -1.46
CA LEU A 30 -2.22 -8.54 -1.27
C LEU A 30 -3.73 -8.78 -1.31
N PRO A 31 -4.31 -9.62 -2.19
CA PRO A 31 -5.73 -9.94 -2.12
C PRO A 31 -6.13 -10.62 -0.82
N VAL A 32 -5.28 -11.52 -0.28
CA VAL A 32 -5.53 -12.17 1.01
C VAL A 32 -5.53 -11.13 2.12
N MET A 33 -4.53 -10.25 2.15
CA MET A 33 -4.46 -9.14 3.11
C MET A 33 -5.65 -8.18 2.98
N GLY A 34 -6.03 -7.82 1.76
CA GLY A 34 -7.17 -6.94 1.48
C GLY A 34 -8.51 -7.56 1.91
N CYS A 35 -8.70 -8.86 1.73
CA CYS A 35 -9.86 -9.59 2.23
C CYS A 35 -9.87 -9.65 3.77
N MET A 36 -8.71 -9.91 4.40
CA MET A 36 -8.60 -9.89 5.86
C MET A 36 -8.94 -8.51 6.44
N VAL A 37 -8.47 -7.44 5.80
CA VAL A 37 -8.81 -6.06 6.19
C VAL A 37 -10.31 -5.82 6.15
N LEU A 38 -10.96 -6.19 5.04
CA LEU A 38 -12.41 -6.01 4.90
C LEU A 38 -13.16 -6.85 5.94
N ALA A 39 -12.75 -8.10 6.14
CA ALA A 39 -13.33 -8.98 7.16
C ALA A 39 -13.14 -8.42 8.57
N GLY A 40 -11.98 -7.83 8.88
CA GLY A 40 -11.69 -7.18 10.16
C GLY A 40 -12.55 -5.94 10.40
N LEU A 41 -12.73 -5.10 9.37
CA LEU A 41 -13.63 -3.94 9.44
C LEU A 41 -15.09 -4.33 9.62
N MET A 42 -15.51 -5.44 9.03
CA MET A 42 -16.88 -5.98 9.17
C MET A 42 -17.07 -6.78 10.47
N GLY A 43 -16.02 -6.96 11.28
CA GLY A 43 -16.08 -7.72 12.53
C GLY A 43 -16.12 -9.25 12.36
N TYR A 44 -15.87 -9.77 11.15
CA TYR A 44 -15.83 -11.22 10.89
C TYR A 44 -14.53 -11.88 11.36
N ILE A 45 -13.43 -11.12 11.49
CA ILE A 45 -12.18 -11.62 12.04
C ILE A 45 -11.59 -10.63 13.03
N ASP A 46 -10.80 -11.14 13.99
CA ASP A 46 -10.09 -10.31 14.96
C ASP A 46 -9.10 -9.36 14.27
N THR A 47 -9.25 -8.07 14.51
CA THR A 47 -8.35 -7.04 13.97
C THR A 47 -6.90 -7.23 14.41
N MET A 48 -6.64 -7.85 15.57
CA MET A 48 -5.28 -8.17 16.01
C MET A 48 -4.65 -9.27 15.16
N LEU A 49 -5.44 -10.25 14.68
CA LEU A 49 -4.95 -11.23 13.70
C LEU A 49 -4.54 -10.53 12.40
N VAL A 50 -5.34 -9.56 11.95
CA VAL A 50 -5.02 -8.72 10.78
C VAL A 50 -3.72 -7.94 11.00
N THR A 51 -3.56 -7.30 12.16
CA THR A 51 -2.34 -6.56 12.52
C THR A 51 -1.10 -7.46 12.50
N LYS A 52 -1.17 -8.64 13.11
CA LYS A 52 -0.04 -9.60 13.12
C LYS A 52 0.30 -10.08 11.70
N ALA A 53 -0.71 -10.36 10.88
CA ALA A 53 -0.50 -10.73 9.49
C ALA A 53 0.16 -9.60 8.69
N PHE A 54 -0.28 -8.34 8.89
CA PHE A 54 0.34 -7.17 8.25
C PHE A 54 1.79 -6.97 8.65
N VAL A 55 2.09 -7.12 9.94
CA VAL A 55 3.47 -7.02 10.44
C VAL A 55 4.35 -8.09 9.79
N ALA A 56 3.88 -9.35 9.77
CA ALA A 56 4.64 -10.44 9.14
C ALA A 56 4.88 -10.17 7.65
N TYR A 57 3.85 -9.71 6.93
CA TYR A 57 3.96 -9.36 5.51
C TYR A 57 4.95 -8.21 5.28
N ILE A 58 4.79 -7.06 5.95
CA ILE A 58 5.64 -5.88 5.74
C ILE A 58 7.09 -6.15 6.16
N VAL A 59 7.32 -6.91 7.25
CA VAL A 59 8.68 -7.32 7.63
C VAL A 59 9.28 -8.23 6.57
N GLY A 60 8.52 -9.23 6.08
CA GLY A 60 8.96 -10.11 5.01
C GLY A 60 9.31 -9.35 3.72
N ASP A 61 8.45 -8.39 3.32
CA ASP A 61 8.69 -7.56 2.13
C ASP A 61 9.92 -6.66 2.31
N LEU A 62 10.09 -6.05 3.49
CA LEU A 62 11.28 -5.25 3.79
C LEU A 62 12.57 -6.08 3.73
N VAL A 63 12.56 -7.29 4.30
CA VAL A 63 13.70 -8.22 4.20
C VAL A 63 13.99 -8.58 2.75
N TRP A 64 12.96 -8.84 1.95
CA TRP A 64 13.13 -9.09 0.51
C TRP A 64 13.81 -7.89 -0.17
N LEU A 65 13.32 -6.67 0.06
CA LEU A 65 13.87 -5.45 -0.54
C LEU A 65 15.30 -5.12 -0.08
N LEU A 66 15.67 -5.52 1.15
CA LEU A 66 17.05 -5.41 1.64
C LEU A 66 17.98 -6.36 0.89
N LEU A 67 17.53 -7.57 0.60
CA LEU A 67 18.31 -8.59 -0.12
C LEU A 67 18.35 -8.33 -1.63
N GLU A 68 17.26 -7.85 -2.22
CA GLU A 68 17.14 -7.56 -3.65
C GLU A 68 16.48 -6.19 -3.90
N PRO A 69 17.25 -5.08 -3.80
CA PRO A 69 16.73 -3.73 -4.03
C PRO A 69 16.21 -3.50 -5.46
N ARG A 70 16.55 -4.36 -6.43
CA ARG A 70 16.06 -4.28 -7.82
C ARG A 70 14.69 -4.93 -7.99
N ALA A 71 14.10 -5.51 -6.94
CA ALA A 71 12.78 -6.11 -6.95
C ALA A 71 11.64 -5.08 -7.13
N VAL A 72 11.94 -3.79 -7.04
CA VAL A 72 10.96 -2.70 -7.27
C VAL A 72 11.41 -1.80 -8.42
N PRO A 73 10.48 -1.36 -9.29
CA PRO A 73 10.84 -0.67 -10.53
C PRO A 73 11.37 0.75 -10.34
N SER A 74 11.13 1.40 -9.19
CA SER A 74 11.64 2.75 -8.94
C SER A 74 11.74 3.09 -7.46
N ARG A 75 12.86 3.70 -7.07
CA ARG A 75 13.14 4.29 -5.74
C ARG A 75 12.96 3.32 -4.56
N PRO A 76 13.73 2.21 -4.52
CA PRO A 76 13.66 1.22 -3.45
C PRO A 76 13.83 1.83 -2.05
N ARG A 77 14.74 2.80 -1.89
CA ARG A 77 14.97 3.48 -0.60
C ARG A 77 13.71 4.13 -0.03
N VAL A 78 12.86 4.72 -0.89
CA VAL A 78 11.62 5.36 -0.44
C VAL A 78 10.61 4.30 0.01
N ILE A 79 10.50 3.20 -0.74
CA ILE A 79 9.62 2.09 -0.40
C ILE A 79 10.07 1.45 0.93
N MET A 80 11.37 1.22 1.10
CA MET A 80 11.93 0.69 2.35
C MET A 80 11.69 1.64 3.54
N ALA A 81 11.89 2.95 3.37
CA ALA A 81 11.60 3.93 4.41
C ALA A 81 10.11 3.92 4.82
N HIS A 82 9.21 3.76 3.83
CA HIS A 82 7.79 3.56 4.10
C HIS A 82 7.53 2.28 4.91
N HIS A 83 8.17 1.16 4.58
CA HIS A 83 8.02 -0.09 5.35
C HIS A 83 8.47 0.07 6.80
N VAL A 84 9.60 0.75 7.03
CA VAL A 84 10.06 1.07 8.38
C VAL A 84 9.03 1.92 9.13
N ALA A 85 8.50 2.97 8.50
CA ALA A 85 7.46 3.81 9.09
C ALA A 85 6.18 3.02 9.40
N THR A 86 5.74 2.15 8.50
CA THR A 86 4.57 1.28 8.69
C THR A 86 4.80 0.28 9.82
N ILE A 87 5.99 -0.33 9.93
CA ILE A 87 6.33 -1.23 11.06
C ILE A 87 6.26 -0.49 12.39
N LEU A 88 6.80 0.73 12.46
CA LEU A 88 6.75 1.56 13.67
C LEU A 88 5.31 1.90 14.05
N LEU A 89 4.48 2.28 13.07
CA LEU A 89 3.06 2.55 13.30
C LEU A 89 2.32 1.30 13.81
N LEU A 90 2.59 0.13 13.23
CA LEU A 90 1.96 -1.14 13.62
C LEU A 90 2.34 -1.61 15.04
N GLN A 91 3.39 -1.07 15.66
CA GLN A 91 3.69 -1.36 17.08
C GLN A 91 2.59 -0.84 18.01
N ILE A 92 1.89 0.23 17.62
CA ILE A 92 0.84 0.85 18.43
C ILE A 92 -0.37 -0.08 18.59
N PRO A 93 -1.02 -0.60 17.53
CA PRO A 93 -2.10 -1.56 17.68
C PRO A 93 -1.66 -2.90 18.28
N LEU A 94 -0.39 -3.32 18.13
CA LEU A 94 0.14 -4.49 18.85
C LEU A 94 0.15 -4.28 20.36
N LYS A 95 0.49 -3.08 20.82
CA LYS A 95 0.46 -2.70 22.25
C LYS A 95 -0.94 -2.40 22.75
N HIS A 96 -1.79 -1.85 21.89
CA HIS A 96 -3.15 -1.38 22.18
C HIS A 96 -4.15 -2.05 21.24
N PRO A 97 -4.58 -3.29 21.51
CA PRO A 97 -5.41 -4.10 20.61
C PRO A 97 -6.69 -3.42 20.11
N GLN A 98 -7.29 -2.56 20.91
CA GLN A 98 -8.47 -1.77 20.56
C GLN A 98 -8.24 -0.85 19.33
N LEU A 99 -6.98 -0.51 19.04
CA LEU A 99 -6.59 0.28 17.87
C LEU A 99 -6.41 -0.56 16.61
N GLY A 100 -6.57 -1.89 16.66
CA GLY A 100 -6.43 -2.78 15.49
C GLY A 100 -7.39 -2.45 14.34
N ARG A 101 -8.54 -1.81 14.64
CA ARG A 101 -9.45 -1.28 13.60
C ARG A 101 -8.74 -0.30 12.66
N TYR A 102 -7.78 0.47 13.16
CA TYR A 102 -7.04 1.44 12.36
C TYR A 102 -6.01 0.78 11.46
N THR A 103 -5.41 -0.35 11.88
CA THR A 103 -4.64 -1.19 10.96
C THR A 103 -5.48 -1.61 9.76
N CYS A 104 -6.75 -1.96 9.99
CA CYS A 104 -7.64 -2.33 8.89
C CYS A 104 -8.00 -1.12 8.02
N MET A 105 -8.29 0.05 8.60
CA MET A 105 -8.56 1.27 7.81
C MET A 105 -7.37 1.67 6.93
N ASP A 106 -6.15 1.74 7.48
CA ASP A 106 -4.95 2.02 6.69
C ASP A 106 -4.69 0.91 5.67
N GLY A 107 -4.87 -0.35 6.07
CA GLY A 107 -4.66 -1.54 5.25
C GLY A 107 -5.57 -1.67 4.03
N LEU A 108 -6.67 -0.90 3.95
CA LEU A 108 -7.49 -0.80 2.73
C LEU A 108 -6.65 -0.38 1.52
N ILE A 109 -5.54 0.33 1.76
CA ILE A 109 -4.64 0.78 0.71
C ILE A 109 -4.06 -0.35 -0.13
N GLU A 110 -3.99 -1.57 0.41
CA GLU A 110 -3.43 -2.70 -0.32
C GLU A 110 -4.27 -3.10 -1.54
N TRP A 111 -5.56 -2.77 -1.58
CA TRP A 111 -6.35 -2.89 -2.81
C TRP A 111 -5.82 -1.97 -3.92
N ASN A 112 -5.40 -0.74 -3.57
CA ASN A 112 -4.77 0.14 -4.53
C ASN A 112 -3.40 -0.37 -4.98
N THR A 113 -2.58 -0.87 -4.05
CA THR A 113 -1.28 -1.48 -4.36
C THR A 113 -1.44 -2.71 -5.25
N PHE A 114 -2.44 -3.56 -4.98
CA PHE A 114 -2.78 -4.69 -5.84
C PHE A 114 -3.08 -4.25 -7.27
N PHE A 115 -3.96 -3.27 -7.48
CA PHE A 115 -4.27 -2.79 -8.84
C PHE A 115 -3.08 -2.11 -9.52
N LEU A 116 -2.21 -1.44 -8.76
CA LEU A 116 -0.96 -0.88 -9.26
C LEU A 116 -0.03 -1.97 -9.81
N ILE A 117 0.08 -3.10 -9.12
CA ILE A 117 0.91 -4.23 -9.54
C ILE A 117 0.24 -4.97 -10.70
N ALA A 118 -1.06 -5.24 -10.60
CA ALA A 118 -1.83 -5.97 -11.60
C ALA A 118 -1.76 -5.30 -12.99
N ARG A 119 -1.87 -3.97 -13.06
CA ARG A 119 -1.73 -3.25 -14.34
C ARG A 119 -0.34 -3.37 -14.96
N ARG A 120 0.71 -3.63 -14.18
CA ARG A 120 2.07 -3.86 -14.70
C ARG A 120 2.25 -5.29 -15.20
N GLN A 121 1.75 -6.26 -14.43
CA GLN A 121 1.91 -7.69 -14.72
C GLN A 121 0.97 -8.20 -15.81
N PHE A 122 -0.17 -7.54 -16.02
CA PHE A 122 -1.18 -7.96 -17.01
C PHE A 122 -1.44 -6.88 -18.09
N PRO A 123 -0.50 -6.67 -19.04
CA PRO A 123 -0.65 -5.65 -20.09
C PRO A 123 -1.94 -5.76 -20.92
N ARG A 124 -2.43 -6.99 -21.14
CA ARG A 124 -3.70 -7.25 -21.84
C ARG A 124 -4.91 -6.59 -21.15
N TYR A 125 -4.89 -6.50 -19.83
CA TYR A 125 -5.96 -5.92 -19.01
C TYR A 125 -5.58 -4.56 -18.44
N TYR A 126 -4.56 -3.90 -19.01
CA TYR A 126 -4.02 -2.63 -18.52
C TYR A 126 -5.12 -1.59 -18.31
N ARG A 127 -6.05 -1.43 -19.27
CA ARG A 127 -7.12 -0.43 -19.17
C ARG A 127 -8.00 -0.65 -17.94
N THR A 128 -8.44 -1.89 -17.71
CA THR A 128 -9.29 -2.26 -16.57
C THR A 128 -8.56 -2.03 -15.25
N PHE A 129 -7.36 -2.58 -15.08
CA PHE A 129 -6.59 -2.43 -13.84
C PHE A 129 -6.12 -0.99 -13.62
N ASN A 130 -5.84 -0.24 -14.68
CA ASN A 130 -5.52 1.18 -14.56
C ASN A 130 -6.74 2.00 -14.10
N SER A 131 -7.94 1.71 -14.60
CA SER A 131 -9.17 2.34 -14.10
C SER A 131 -9.41 2.01 -12.63
N MET A 132 -9.31 0.73 -12.23
CA MET A 132 -9.44 0.30 -10.84
C MET A 132 -8.37 0.92 -9.94
N TYR A 133 -7.13 1.03 -10.42
CA TYR A 133 -6.06 1.72 -9.71
C TYR A 133 -6.46 3.17 -9.42
N TRP A 134 -6.93 3.96 -10.39
CA TRP A 134 -7.31 5.35 -10.10
C TRP A 134 -8.59 5.45 -9.27
N ALA A 135 -9.57 4.59 -9.52
CA ALA A 135 -10.80 4.52 -8.74
C ALA A 135 -10.53 4.24 -7.25
N THR A 136 -9.48 3.48 -6.93
CA THR A 136 -9.04 3.26 -5.54
C THR A 136 -8.02 4.28 -5.07
N PHE A 137 -7.20 4.85 -5.95
CA PHE A 137 -6.15 5.80 -5.58
C PHE A 137 -6.74 7.04 -4.91
N TYR A 138 -7.71 7.70 -5.55
CA TYR A 138 -8.25 8.95 -5.03
C TYR A 138 -8.95 8.77 -3.68
N PRO A 139 -9.92 7.84 -3.52
CA PRO A 139 -10.64 7.69 -2.26
C PRO A 139 -9.73 7.19 -1.14
N LEU A 140 -8.82 6.25 -1.41
CA LEU A 140 -7.96 5.70 -0.35
C LEU A 140 -6.80 6.64 -0.03
N ARG A 141 -5.98 7.03 -1.01
CA ARG A 141 -4.76 7.79 -0.74
C ARG A 141 -4.98 9.27 -0.44
N LEU A 142 -5.95 9.90 -1.11
CA LEU A 142 -6.14 11.35 -1.04
C LEU A 142 -7.33 11.78 -0.20
N VAL A 143 -8.25 10.87 0.13
CA VAL A 143 -9.40 11.17 1.00
C VAL A 143 -9.25 10.46 2.34
N LEU A 144 -9.18 9.12 2.36
CA LEU A 144 -9.13 8.34 3.60
C LEU A 144 -7.89 8.69 4.45
N PHE A 145 -6.68 8.67 3.89
CA PHE A 145 -5.46 8.93 4.67
C PHE A 145 -5.44 10.31 5.35
N PRO A 146 -5.78 11.42 4.66
CA PRO A 146 -5.96 12.71 5.31
C PRO A 146 -7.08 12.74 6.35
N LEU A 147 -8.20 12.05 6.13
CA LEU A 147 -9.28 11.95 7.12
C LEU A 147 -8.89 11.15 8.37
N LEU A 148 -7.97 10.20 8.24
CA LEU A 148 -7.44 9.45 9.38
C LEU A 148 -6.60 10.32 10.32
N LEU A 149 -6.03 11.45 9.88
CA LEU A 149 -5.28 12.37 10.75
C LEU A 149 -6.12 12.93 11.91
N PRO A 150 -7.25 13.62 11.69
CA PRO A 150 -8.08 14.10 12.80
C PRO A 150 -8.70 12.95 13.61
N LEU A 151 -8.98 11.81 12.98
CA LEU A 151 -9.49 10.62 13.69
C LEU A 151 -8.45 10.06 14.66
N PHE A 152 -7.20 9.89 14.21
CA PHE A 152 -6.10 9.45 15.05
C PHE A 152 -5.78 10.48 16.13
N TRP A 153 -5.78 11.77 15.78
CA TRP A 153 -5.56 12.83 16.77
C TRP A 153 -6.54 12.73 17.95
N ASN A 154 -7.84 12.63 17.64
CA ASN A 154 -8.90 12.51 18.64
C ASN A 154 -8.76 11.23 19.46
N GLU A 155 -8.51 10.10 18.81
CA GLU A 155 -8.31 8.82 19.51
C GLU A 155 -7.10 8.88 20.45
N MET A 156 -5.99 9.48 20.00
CA MET A 156 -4.77 9.57 20.78
C MET A 156 -4.88 10.54 21.97
N GLN A 157 -5.91 11.38 22.04
CA GLN A 157 -6.20 12.19 23.24
C GLN A 157 -6.80 11.36 24.39
N ASN A 158 -7.18 10.10 24.16
CA ASN A 158 -7.80 9.23 25.17
C ASN A 158 -6.79 8.60 26.16
N GLY A 159 -5.80 9.39 26.63
CA GLY A 159 -4.86 8.98 27.68
C GLY A 159 -3.62 8.21 27.21
N TYR A 160 -3.29 8.24 25.91
CA TYR A 160 -2.07 7.65 25.37
C TYR A 160 -0.83 8.52 25.68
N ALA A 161 0.35 7.91 25.70
CA ALA A 161 1.57 8.65 25.96
C ALA A 161 1.89 9.61 24.80
N TRP A 162 2.44 10.79 25.11
CA TRP A 162 2.73 11.82 24.11
C TRP A 162 3.63 11.32 22.96
N TRP A 163 4.55 10.38 23.24
CA TRP A 163 5.44 9.81 22.23
C TRP A 163 4.73 8.80 21.31
N GLU A 164 3.69 8.11 21.82
CA GLU A 164 2.82 7.26 20.99
C GLU A 164 2.01 8.15 20.05
N THR A 165 1.45 9.24 20.58
CA THR A 165 0.74 10.25 19.79
C THR A 165 1.65 10.84 18.71
N ALA A 166 2.87 11.23 19.08
CA ALA A 166 3.85 11.74 18.13
C ALA A 166 4.21 10.70 17.05
N ALA A 167 4.37 9.43 17.42
CA ALA A 167 4.65 8.35 16.48
C ALA A 167 3.49 8.11 15.50
N VAL A 168 2.25 7.99 16.00
CA VAL A 168 1.05 7.81 15.17
C VAL A 168 0.85 8.99 14.23
N MET A 169 0.88 10.21 14.76
CA MET A 169 0.64 11.41 13.95
C MET A 169 1.78 11.66 12.97
N GLY A 170 3.04 11.48 13.39
CA GLY A 170 4.20 11.65 12.53
C GLY A 170 4.24 10.64 11.39
N THR A 171 3.98 9.36 11.67
CA THR A 171 3.87 8.33 10.63
C THR A 171 2.70 8.61 9.69
N GLN A 172 1.52 8.95 10.21
CA GLN A 172 0.36 9.24 9.36
C GLN A 172 0.58 10.47 8.46
N LEU A 173 1.18 11.54 8.98
CA LEU A 173 1.57 12.70 8.18
C LEU A 173 2.57 12.32 7.08
N SER A 174 3.54 11.47 7.40
CA SER A 174 4.50 10.98 6.40
C SER A 174 3.84 10.18 5.29
N LEU A 175 2.80 9.38 5.60
CA LEU A 175 2.03 8.62 4.62
C LEU A 175 1.20 9.53 3.72
N VAL A 176 0.59 10.58 4.27
CA VAL A 176 -0.11 11.61 3.48
C VAL A 176 0.87 12.32 2.55
N ALA A 177 2.02 12.76 3.05
CA ALA A 177 3.06 13.38 2.22
C ALA A 177 3.57 12.45 1.11
N PHE A 178 3.78 11.17 1.45
CA PHE A 178 4.15 10.13 0.49
C PHE A 178 3.08 9.96 -0.61
N ASN A 179 1.79 9.96 -0.26
CA ASN A 179 0.69 9.84 -1.20
C ASN A 179 0.61 11.05 -2.16
N CYS A 180 0.80 12.26 -1.66
CA CYS A 180 0.88 13.47 -2.48
C CYS A 180 2.07 13.43 -3.44
N TRP A 181 3.24 13.05 -2.95
CA TRP A 181 4.42 12.84 -3.79
C TRP A 181 4.19 11.76 -4.85
N PHE A 182 3.55 10.65 -4.47
CA PHE A 182 3.29 9.52 -5.36
C PHE A 182 2.29 9.89 -6.46
N LEU A 183 1.32 10.76 -6.17
CA LEU A 183 0.43 11.37 -7.16
C LEU A 183 1.24 12.19 -8.16
N ILE A 184 2.04 13.15 -7.69
CA ILE A 184 2.87 14.01 -8.55
C ILE A 184 3.79 13.17 -9.43
N ALA A 185 4.49 12.19 -8.84
CA ALA A 185 5.37 11.28 -9.56
C ALA A 185 4.65 10.37 -10.57
N SER A 186 3.37 10.07 -10.33
CA SER A 186 2.53 9.32 -11.27
C SER A 186 2.09 10.18 -12.46
N TRP A 187 1.79 11.45 -12.23
CA TRP A 187 1.44 12.41 -13.29
C TRP A 187 2.64 12.81 -14.15
N MET A 188 3.80 13.05 -13.54
CA MET A 188 5.03 13.38 -14.28
C MET A 188 5.48 12.26 -15.21
N ARG A 189 5.19 11.00 -14.89
CA ARG A 189 5.49 9.83 -15.76
C ARG A 189 4.45 9.57 -16.86
N ARG A 190 3.32 10.28 -16.83
CA ARG A 190 2.27 10.20 -17.87
C ARG A 190 2.44 11.23 -18.99
N ARG A 191 3.20 12.28 -18.72
CA ARG A 191 3.67 13.24 -19.74
C ARG A 191 4.91 12.65 -20.42
#